data_AF-A0A7K6S193-F1
#
_entry.id   AF-A0A7K6S193-F1
#
_cell.length_a   1.000
_cell.length_b   1.000
_cell.length_c   1.000
_cell.angle_alpha   90.00
_cell.angle_beta   90.00
_cell.angle_gamma   90.00
#
_symmetry.space_group_name_H-M   'P 1'
#
loop_
_entity.id
_entity.type
_entity.pdbx_description
1 polymer ?
#
loop_
_entity_poly.entity_id
_entity_poly.type
_entity_poly.pdbx_seq_one_letter_code
_entity_poly.pdbx_strand_id
1 'polypeptide(L)'
;QPLISSSKWLQLHGLKRNKLSLSHILSQIGFQHRKDYVTTLGKLVASRYADGLFPQYKRTQDGSVYNLTAKKEQILHFVDCLMGAIELYKQRLEWLTSDSRQIFGVIQERCIVIVLGFGTAAPPEFDRCRDALSMVLVEQVTQIAKFNLIWAAQDPMKWQQKSIPVSEDTVESAVTWLWKLDRMTAASHTSSAEALLEAMSDEAVSS
;
A
#
# COMPACT_ATOMS: atom_id res chain seq x y z
N GLN A 1 3.54 -0.06 -12.91
CA GLN A 1 2.35 0.32 -12.12
C GLN A 1 2.71 1.54 -11.26
N PRO A 2 1.83 2.53 -11.10
CA PRO A 2 2.12 3.74 -10.35
C PRO A 2 2.37 3.44 -8.85
N LEU A 3 3.27 4.19 -8.22
CA LEU A 3 3.57 4.13 -6.79
C LEU A 3 2.41 4.72 -5.95
N ILE A 4 1.35 3.93 -5.80
CA ILE A 4 0.11 4.31 -5.10
C ILE A 4 0.02 3.60 -3.74
N SER A 5 -0.53 4.28 -2.73
CA SER A 5 -0.74 3.67 -1.40
C SER A 5 -1.82 2.60 -1.46
N SER A 6 -1.75 1.63 -0.55
CA SER A 6 -2.83 0.65 -0.37
C SER A 6 -4.18 1.32 -0.08
N SER A 7 -4.19 2.41 0.69
CA SER A 7 -5.43 3.17 0.96
C SER A 7 -6.05 3.75 -0.32
N LYS A 8 -5.26 4.49 -1.12
CA LYS A 8 -5.75 5.10 -2.37
C LYS A 8 -6.09 4.03 -3.41
N TRP A 9 -5.32 2.94 -3.46
CA TRP A 9 -5.61 1.80 -4.33
C TRP A 9 -6.95 1.13 -3.96
N LEU A 10 -7.22 0.93 -2.67
CA LEU A 10 -8.50 0.40 -2.18
C LEU A 10 -9.68 1.36 -2.41
N GLN A 11 -9.46 2.67 -2.49
CA GLN A 11 -10.53 3.60 -2.92
C GLN A 11 -10.94 3.38 -4.38
N LEU A 12 -10.02 2.93 -5.24
CA LEU A 12 -10.27 2.64 -6.65
C LEU A 12 -10.76 1.21 -6.89
N HIS A 13 -10.23 0.24 -6.15
CA HIS A 13 -10.43 -1.19 -6.40
C HIS A 13 -11.09 -1.96 -5.24
N GLY A 14 -11.44 -1.28 -4.14
CA GLY A 14 -12.04 -1.88 -2.96
C GLY A 14 -13.42 -2.48 -3.22
N LEU A 15 -13.80 -3.49 -2.44
CA LEU A 15 -15.11 -4.15 -2.55
C LEU A 15 -16.28 -3.16 -2.43
N LYS A 16 -16.20 -2.19 -1.51
CA LYS A 16 -17.23 -1.16 -1.35
C LYS A 16 -17.36 -0.30 -2.61
N ARG A 17 -16.23 0.12 -3.19
CA ARG A 17 -16.19 0.91 -4.44
C ARG A 17 -16.83 0.15 -5.58
N ASN A 18 -16.52 -1.14 -5.70
CA ASN A 18 -17.02 -2.02 -6.75
C ASN A 18 -18.37 -2.68 -6.43
N LYS A 19 -19.09 -2.22 -5.39
CA LYS A 19 -20.41 -2.76 -5.03
C LYS A 19 -20.42 -4.27 -4.71
N LEU A 20 -19.28 -4.82 -4.28
CA LEU A 20 -19.09 -6.23 -3.91
C LEU A 20 -19.07 -6.48 -2.40
N SER A 21 -19.37 -5.47 -1.58
CA SER A 21 -19.55 -5.69 -0.14
C SER A 21 -20.78 -6.56 0.13
N LEU A 22 -20.72 -7.41 1.16
CA LEU A 22 -21.82 -8.31 1.53
C LEU A 22 -23.17 -7.58 1.69
N SER A 23 -23.19 -6.40 2.31
CA SER A 23 -24.41 -5.60 2.46
C SER A 23 -25.01 -5.19 1.11
N HIS A 24 -24.16 -4.77 0.17
CA HIS A 24 -24.58 -4.42 -1.18
C HIS A 24 -25.11 -5.64 -1.93
N ILE A 25 -24.37 -6.76 -1.91
CA ILE A 25 -24.80 -8.01 -2.55
C ILE A 25 -26.16 -8.45 -1.99
N LEU A 26 -26.31 -8.53 -0.66
CA LEU A 26 -27.56 -8.90 0.01
C LEU A 26 -28.74 -8.00 -0.36
N SER A 27 -28.51 -6.71 -0.58
CA SER A 27 -29.55 -5.78 -1.04
C SER A 27 -30.00 -6.02 -2.49
N GLN A 28 -29.18 -6.70 -3.29
CA GLN A 28 -29.48 -7.04 -4.68
C GLN A 28 -30.08 -8.44 -4.81
N ILE A 29 -29.68 -9.37 -3.95
CA ILE A 29 -30.09 -10.79 -4.02
C ILE A 29 -31.28 -11.14 -3.10
N GLY A 30 -31.80 -10.15 -2.37
CA GLY A 30 -32.86 -10.35 -1.41
C GLY A 30 -33.29 -9.07 -0.71
N PHE A 31 -34.04 -9.24 0.36
CA PHE A 31 -34.52 -8.13 1.18
C PHE A 31 -34.40 -8.46 2.66
N GLN A 32 -34.13 -7.44 3.47
CA GLN A 32 -34.00 -7.60 4.91
C GLN A 32 -35.37 -7.86 5.53
N HIS A 33 -35.46 -8.88 6.38
CA HIS A 33 -36.62 -9.13 7.22
C HIS A 33 -36.74 -8.01 8.26
N ARG A 34 -37.82 -7.22 8.16
CA ARG A 34 -38.07 -6.08 9.05
C ARG A 34 -38.94 -6.49 10.24
N LYS A 35 -38.57 -5.98 11.42
CA LYS A 35 -39.40 -5.98 12.63
C LYS A 35 -39.80 -4.54 12.87
N ASP A 36 -41.09 -4.27 12.81
CA ASP A 36 -41.64 -2.93 13.05
C ASP A 36 -42.32 -2.89 14.42
N TYR A 37 -42.19 -1.76 15.12
CA TYR A 37 -42.84 -1.57 16.41
C TYR A 37 -44.29 -1.16 16.18
N VAL A 38 -45.22 -1.98 16.69
CA VAL A 38 -46.65 -1.67 16.60
C VAL A 38 -47.11 -1.13 17.95
N THR A 39 -47.36 0.17 17.99
CA THR A 39 -47.73 0.93 19.21
C THR A 39 -48.97 0.39 19.90
N THR A 40 -49.97 -0.04 19.14
CA THR A 40 -51.21 -0.63 19.68
C THR A 40 -51.00 -2.00 20.33
N LEU A 41 -49.96 -2.74 19.92
CA LEU A 41 -49.61 -4.05 20.48
C LEU A 41 -48.50 -3.97 21.54
N GLY A 42 -47.89 -2.79 21.71
CA GLY A 42 -46.78 -2.56 22.63
C GLY A 42 -45.52 -3.39 22.35
N LYS A 43 -45.36 -3.95 21.14
CA LYS A 43 -44.27 -4.89 20.83
C LYS A 43 -43.75 -4.76 19.40
N LEU A 44 -42.52 -5.21 19.19
CA LEU A 44 -41.95 -5.44 17.86
C LEU A 44 -42.63 -6.65 17.23
N VAL A 45 -43.16 -6.48 16.02
CA VAL A 45 -43.75 -7.56 15.24
C VAL A 45 -43.06 -7.69 13.89
N ALA A 46 -42.94 -8.93 13.43
CA ALA A 46 -42.44 -9.27 12.11
C ALA A 46 -43.62 -9.64 11.21
N SER A 47 -43.49 -9.35 9.91
CA SER A 47 -44.41 -9.92 8.91
C SER A 47 -44.23 -11.44 8.86
N ARG A 48 -45.31 -12.17 9.11
CA ARG A 48 -45.36 -13.64 9.03
C ARG A 48 -45.73 -14.17 7.63
N TYR A 49 -46.09 -13.27 6.71
CA TYR A 49 -46.56 -13.63 5.38
C TYR A 49 -45.52 -14.41 4.57
N ALA A 50 -44.24 -14.13 4.81
CA ALA A 50 -43.11 -14.76 4.10
C ALA A 50 -42.44 -15.89 4.88
N ASP A 51 -43.01 -16.32 6.03
CA ASP A 51 -42.42 -17.34 6.88
C ASP A 51 -42.29 -18.67 6.11
N GLY A 52 -41.08 -19.19 5.99
CA GLY A 52 -40.79 -20.45 5.28
C GLY A 52 -40.84 -20.37 3.75
N LEU A 53 -41.14 -19.21 3.17
CA LEU A 53 -41.25 -19.06 1.70
C LEU A 53 -39.90 -18.81 1.01
N PHE A 54 -38.91 -18.30 1.74
CA PHE A 54 -37.60 -17.94 1.19
C PHE A 54 -36.47 -18.58 1.99
N PRO A 55 -35.37 -18.97 1.33
CA PRO A 55 -34.11 -19.23 2.01
C PRO A 55 -33.68 -17.98 2.79
N GLN A 56 -33.21 -18.16 4.02
CA GLN A 56 -32.80 -17.05 4.89
C GLN A 56 -31.30 -17.05 5.13
N TYR A 57 -30.69 -15.87 5.06
CA TYR A 57 -29.33 -15.63 5.51
C TYR A 57 -29.34 -14.75 6.76
N LYS A 58 -28.77 -15.23 7.85
CA LYS A 58 -28.59 -14.46 9.08
C LYS A 58 -27.16 -13.90 9.12
N ARG A 59 -27.03 -12.58 9.12
CA ARG A 59 -25.75 -11.90 9.22
C ARG A 59 -25.19 -12.05 10.64
N THR A 60 -23.94 -12.50 10.73
CA THR A 60 -23.27 -12.74 12.01
C THR A 60 -22.97 -11.45 12.78
N GLN A 61 -22.74 -10.35 12.07
CA GLN A 61 -22.30 -9.07 12.67
C GLN A 61 -23.37 -8.35 13.50
N ASP A 62 -24.63 -8.37 13.08
CA ASP A 62 -25.72 -7.62 13.73
C ASP A 62 -27.01 -8.45 13.92
N GLY A 63 -26.98 -9.74 13.56
CA GLY A 63 -28.13 -10.62 13.65
C GLY A 63 -29.24 -10.33 12.64
N SER A 64 -29.04 -9.41 11.68
CA SER A 64 -30.03 -9.12 10.63
C SER A 64 -30.30 -10.35 9.78
N VAL A 65 -31.57 -10.56 9.43
CA VAL A 65 -32.00 -11.70 8.60
C VAL A 65 -32.42 -11.17 7.24
N TYR A 66 -31.98 -11.83 6.17
CA TYR A 66 -32.34 -11.53 4.79
C TYR A 66 -33.08 -12.70 4.18
N ASN A 67 -34.21 -12.44 3.55
CA ASN A 67 -34.90 -13.39 2.67
C ASN A 67 -34.27 -13.29 1.29
N LEU A 68 -33.77 -14.42 0.78
CA LEU A 68 -33.08 -14.48 -0.51
C LEU A 68 -34.07 -14.78 -1.63
N THR A 69 -34.00 -14.00 -2.71
CA THR A 69 -34.88 -14.10 -3.87
C THR A 69 -34.13 -14.25 -5.19
N ALA A 70 -32.79 -14.22 -5.16
CA ALA A 70 -31.97 -14.28 -6.36
C ALA A 70 -32.07 -15.62 -7.09
N LYS A 71 -32.02 -15.53 -8.41
CA LYS A 71 -31.85 -16.68 -9.29
C LYS A 71 -30.37 -17.09 -9.35
N LYS A 72 -30.13 -18.33 -9.80
CA LYS A 72 -28.78 -18.90 -9.93
C LYS A 72 -27.84 -17.99 -10.74
N GLU A 73 -28.33 -17.40 -11.82
CA GLU A 73 -27.53 -16.57 -12.73
C GLU A 73 -27.03 -15.29 -12.05
N GLN A 74 -27.87 -14.69 -11.22
CA GLN A 74 -27.51 -13.49 -10.45
C GLN A 74 -26.47 -13.81 -9.38
N ILE A 75 -26.57 -14.98 -8.74
CA ILE A 75 -25.58 -15.46 -7.77
C ILE A 75 -24.24 -15.72 -8.48
N LEU A 76 -24.27 -16.43 -9.62
CA LEU A 76 -23.06 -16.73 -10.40
C LEU A 76 -22.35 -15.46 -10.87
N HIS A 77 -23.10 -14.44 -11.31
CA HIS A 77 -22.51 -13.14 -11.65
C HIS A 77 -21.70 -12.52 -10.50
N PHE A 78 -22.23 -12.53 -9.27
CA PHE A 78 -21.47 -12.02 -8.12
C PHE A 78 -20.27 -12.91 -7.77
N VAL A 79 -20.37 -14.23 -7.96
CA VAL A 79 -19.23 -15.15 -7.78
C VAL A 79 -18.11 -14.78 -8.74
N ASP A 80 -18.42 -14.58 -10.04
CA ASP A 80 -17.43 -14.21 -11.04
C ASP A 80 -16.78 -12.86 -10.72
N CYS A 81 -17.57 -11.86 -10.32
CA CYS A 81 -17.03 -10.56 -9.90
C CYS A 81 -16.12 -10.66 -8.66
N LEU A 82 -16.49 -11.48 -7.67
CA LEU A 82 -15.68 -11.69 -6.47
C LEU A 82 -14.39 -12.46 -6.78
N MET A 83 -14.44 -13.44 -7.69
CA MET A 83 -13.25 -14.13 -8.17
C MET A 83 -12.29 -13.16 -8.86
N GLY A 84 -12.80 -12.29 -9.72
CA GLY A 84 -12.00 -11.23 -10.35
C GLY A 84 -11.38 -10.27 -9.31
N ALA A 85 -12.12 -9.92 -8.26
CA ALA A 85 -11.60 -9.09 -7.17
C ALA A 85 -10.49 -9.80 -6.37
N ILE A 86 -10.64 -11.11 -6.09
CA ILE A 86 -9.61 -11.90 -5.42
C ILE A 86 -8.32 -11.91 -6.26
N GLU A 87 -8.44 -12.15 -7.55
CA GLU A 87 -7.28 -12.20 -8.45
C GLU A 87 -6.55 -10.85 -8.50
N LEU A 88 -7.31 -9.76 -8.62
CA LEU A 88 -6.75 -8.41 -8.55
C LEU A 88 -6.03 -8.14 -7.21
N TYR A 89 -6.54 -8.68 -6.10
CA TYR A 89 -5.96 -8.46 -4.78
C TYR A 89 -4.69 -9.28 -4.59
N LYS A 90 -4.63 -10.49 -5.16
CA LYS A 90 -3.41 -11.30 -5.22
C LYS A 90 -2.32 -10.62 -6.04
N GLN A 91 -2.65 -10.17 -7.25
CA GLN A 91 -1.71 -9.42 -8.09
C GLN A 91 -1.18 -8.17 -7.38
N ARG A 92 -2.05 -7.46 -6.66
CA ARG A 92 -1.63 -6.30 -5.87
C ARG A 92 -0.74 -6.70 -4.69
N LEU A 93 -1.02 -7.80 -4.01
CA LEU A 93 -0.20 -8.29 -2.92
C LEU A 93 1.18 -8.71 -3.42
N GLU A 94 1.24 -9.48 -4.50
CA GLU A 94 2.49 -9.86 -5.17
C GLU A 94 3.31 -8.63 -5.55
N TRP A 95 2.67 -7.61 -6.13
CA TRP A 95 3.33 -6.35 -6.44
C TRP A 95 3.84 -5.60 -5.20
N LEU A 96 3.12 -5.64 -4.08
CA LEU A 96 3.57 -5.00 -2.83
C LEU A 96 4.73 -5.77 -2.19
N THR A 97 4.81 -7.08 -2.39
CA THR A 97 5.81 -7.96 -1.77
C THR A 97 6.95 -8.35 -2.70
N SER A 98 7.04 -7.75 -3.88
CA SER A 98 8.13 -7.98 -4.84
C SER A 98 9.30 -7.03 -4.61
N ASP A 99 10.53 -7.56 -4.72
CA ASP A 99 11.79 -6.83 -4.85
C ASP A 99 11.96 -5.68 -3.84
N SER A 100 12.32 -4.47 -4.30
CA SER A 100 12.57 -3.30 -3.44
C SER A 100 11.37 -2.95 -2.53
N ARG A 101 10.14 -3.24 -2.96
CA ARG A 101 8.91 -2.92 -2.20
C ARG A 101 8.74 -3.81 -0.98
N GLN A 102 9.26 -5.03 -1.00
CA GLN A 102 9.25 -5.91 0.16
C GLN A 102 10.12 -5.37 1.30
N ILE A 103 11.21 -4.67 0.96
CA ILE A 103 12.21 -4.20 1.92
C ILE A 103 11.89 -2.79 2.40
N PHE A 104 11.54 -1.88 1.48
CA PHE A 104 11.40 -0.45 1.75
C PHE A 104 9.95 0.05 1.69
N GLY A 105 9.00 -0.81 1.31
CA GLY A 105 7.65 -0.38 0.99
C GLY A 105 7.60 0.42 -0.33
N VAL A 106 6.54 1.21 -0.48
CA VAL A 106 6.27 2.00 -1.69
C VAL A 106 6.58 3.47 -1.39
N ILE A 107 7.54 4.04 -2.12
CA ILE A 107 7.86 5.47 -2.04
C ILE A 107 6.74 6.28 -2.68
N GLN A 108 6.09 7.15 -1.91
CA GLN A 108 4.91 7.89 -2.38
C GLN A 108 5.23 9.34 -2.72
N GLU A 109 6.33 9.82 -2.17
CA GLU A 109 6.84 11.16 -2.24
C GLU A 109 7.37 11.45 -3.65
N ARG A 110 7.23 12.70 -4.10
CA ARG A 110 7.77 13.12 -5.39
C ARG A 110 9.24 13.52 -5.32
N CYS A 111 9.72 13.91 -4.14
CA CYS A 111 11.10 14.28 -3.88
C CYS A 111 11.56 13.55 -2.62
N ILE A 112 12.70 12.86 -2.69
CA ILE A 112 13.26 12.14 -1.54
C ILE A 112 14.76 12.39 -1.40
N VAL A 113 15.27 12.22 -0.19
CA VAL A 113 16.71 12.07 0.05
C VAL A 113 16.92 10.78 0.83
N ILE A 114 17.79 9.91 0.31
CA ILE A 114 18.09 8.63 0.96
C ILE A 114 19.38 8.79 1.78
N VAL A 115 19.26 8.65 3.09
CA VAL A 115 20.41 8.67 4.01
C VAL A 115 20.90 7.25 4.27
N LEU A 116 22.19 7.03 4.03
CA LEU A 116 22.85 5.73 4.08
C LEU A 116 23.66 5.63 5.37
N GLY A 117 23.10 4.93 6.37
CA GLY A 117 23.67 4.81 7.73
C GLY A 117 24.40 3.51 8.05
N PHE A 118 24.75 2.69 7.06
CA PHE A 118 25.29 1.34 7.27
C PHE A 118 26.81 1.24 7.14
N GLY A 119 27.55 2.34 7.34
CA GLY A 119 29.02 2.35 7.24
C GLY A 119 29.73 1.48 8.26
N THR A 120 29.11 1.24 9.42
CA THR A 120 29.62 0.33 10.46
C THR A 120 29.11 -1.10 10.34
N ALA A 121 28.30 -1.40 9.31
CA ALA A 121 27.73 -2.73 9.14
C ALA A 121 28.82 -3.75 8.78
N ALA A 122 28.58 -5.02 9.11
CA ALA A 122 29.51 -6.07 8.71
C ALA A 122 29.60 -6.16 7.17
N PRO A 123 30.73 -6.59 6.58
CA PRO A 123 30.90 -6.71 5.13
C PRO A 123 29.71 -7.32 4.37
N PRO A 124 29.13 -8.47 4.77
CA PRO A 124 28.01 -9.06 4.05
C PRO A 124 26.69 -8.28 4.23
N GLU A 125 26.53 -7.52 5.32
CA GLU A 125 25.37 -6.66 5.54
C GLU A 125 25.47 -5.40 4.69
N PHE A 126 26.65 -4.80 4.61
CA PHE A 126 26.94 -3.67 3.74
C PHE A 126 26.60 -4.00 2.28
N ASP A 127 27.07 -5.14 1.78
CA ASP A 127 26.82 -5.57 0.40
C ASP A 127 25.31 -5.76 0.16
N ARG A 128 24.59 -6.40 1.09
CA ARG A 128 23.12 -6.54 1.01
C ARG A 128 22.40 -5.19 1.00
N CYS A 129 22.79 -4.26 1.86
CA CYS A 129 22.20 -2.91 1.89
C CYS A 129 22.44 -2.18 0.56
N ARG A 130 23.67 -2.27 0.02
CA ARG A 130 24.04 -1.66 -1.26
C ARG A 130 23.23 -2.24 -2.43
N ASP A 131 23.05 -3.56 -2.46
CA ASP A 131 22.21 -4.22 -3.48
C ASP A 131 20.75 -3.79 -3.35
N ALA A 132 20.22 -3.79 -2.12
CA ALA A 132 18.84 -3.37 -1.84
C ALA A 132 18.56 -1.93 -2.26
N LEU A 133 19.51 -1.02 -2.04
CA LEU A 133 19.41 0.37 -2.46
C LEU A 133 19.53 0.54 -3.97
N SER A 134 20.39 -0.24 -4.64
CA SER A 134 20.46 -0.27 -6.09
C SER A 134 19.10 -0.67 -6.70
N MET A 135 18.42 -1.66 -6.11
CA MET A 135 17.06 -2.05 -6.51
C MET A 135 16.06 -0.89 -6.33
N VAL A 136 16.09 -0.18 -5.20
CA VAL A 136 15.20 0.98 -4.96
C VAL A 136 15.42 2.09 -6.00
N LEU A 137 16.68 2.40 -6.32
CA LEU A 137 17.03 3.44 -7.29
C LEU A 137 16.46 3.12 -8.67
N VAL A 138 16.60 1.88 -9.13
CA VAL A 138 16.15 1.46 -10.47
C VAL A 138 14.64 1.27 -10.52
N GLU A 139 14.03 0.66 -9.50
CA GLU A 139 12.61 0.29 -9.57
C GLU A 139 11.64 1.40 -9.17
N GLN A 140 11.99 2.22 -8.17
CA GLN A 140 11.08 3.19 -7.56
C GLN A 140 11.51 4.63 -7.83
N VAL A 141 12.80 4.97 -7.67
CA VAL A 141 13.27 6.35 -7.85
C VAL A 141 13.13 6.81 -9.30
N THR A 142 13.23 5.92 -10.28
CA THR A 142 12.93 6.21 -11.69
C THR A 142 11.54 6.80 -11.94
N GLN A 143 10.60 6.64 -10.99
CA GLN A 143 9.20 7.06 -11.12
C GLN A 143 8.85 8.33 -10.33
N ILE A 144 9.80 8.90 -9.57
CA ILE A 144 9.58 10.13 -8.79
C ILE A 144 10.16 11.35 -9.52
N ALA A 145 9.97 12.56 -8.98
CA ALA A 145 10.39 13.79 -9.64
C ALA A 145 11.86 14.12 -9.39
N LYS A 146 12.31 14.02 -8.13
CA LYS A 146 13.66 14.40 -7.72
C LYS A 146 14.20 13.48 -6.64
N PHE A 147 15.52 13.35 -6.56
CA PHE A 147 16.15 12.61 -5.47
C PHE A 147 17.58 13.06 -5.17
N ASN A 148 18.08 12.66 -4.01
CA ASN A 148 19.49 12.70 -3.65
C ASN A 148 19.89 11.53 -2.75
N LEU A 149 21.19 11.29 -2.61
CA LEU A 149 21.79 10.31 -1.70
C LEU A 149 22.79 11.01 -0.77
N ILE A 150 22.78 10.62 0.50
CA ILE A 150 23.74 11.11 1.51
C ILE A 150 24.32 9.91 2.26
N TRP A 151 25.64 9.77 2.26
CA TRP A 151 26.37 8.79 3.04
C TRP A 151 26.75 9.36 4.40
N ALA A 152 26.28 8.72 5.47
CA ALA A 152 26.49 9.16 6.85
C ALA A 152 27.87 8.71 7.40
N ALA A 153 28.94 9.24 6.82
CA ALA A 153 30.30 9.15 7.37
C ALA A 153 30.58 10.27 8.39
N GLN A 154 31.77 10.26 9.01
CA GLN A 154 32.23 11.36 9.87
C GLN A 154 32.13 12.74 9.19
N ASP A 155 32.34 12.79 7.87
CA ASP A 155 31.98 13.93 7.03
C ASP A 155 30.92 13.46 6.02
N PRO A 156 29.67 13.97 6.06
CA PRO A 156 28.60 13.51 5.20
C PRO A 156 28.93 13.66 3.71
N MET A 157 29.05 12.54 3.01
CA MET A 157 29.32 12.56 1.58
C MET A 157 28.01 12.56 0.81
N LYS A 158 27.79 13.58 -0.02
CA LYS A 158 26.61 13.68 -0.87
C LYS A 158 26.93 13.24 -2.29
N TRP A 159 25.99 12.54 -2.93
CA TRP A 159 26.10 12.27 -4.36
C TRP A 159 25.92 13.56 -5.18
N GLN A 160 24.93 14.38 -4.81
CA GLN A 160 24.69 15.72 -5.35
C GLN A 160 24.52 16.74 -4.23
N GLN A 161 24.73 18.03 -4.52
CA GLN A 161 24.59 19.07 -3.49
C GLN A 161 23.15 19.23 -2.98
N LYS A 162 22.16 19.03 -3.86
CA LYS A 162 20.72 19.05 -3.60
C LYS A 162 20.01 18.00 -4.45
N SER A 163 18.74 17.76 -4.19
CA SER A 163 17.88 16.87 -4.95
C SER A 163 17.74 17.35 -6.39
N ILE A 164 18.12 16.49 -7.33
CA ILE A 164 18.08 16.77 -8.76
C ILE A 164 16.95 15.99 -9.45
N PRO A 165 16.44 16.46 -10.60
CA PRO A 165 15.44 15.74 -11.37
C PRO A 165 15.89 14.32 -11.75
N VAL A 166 14.93 13.39 -11.75
CA VAL A 166 15.16 12.01 -12.19
C VAL A 166 15.26 11.94 -13.72
N SER A 167 16.33 11.32 -14.19
CA SER A 167 16.55 10.82 -15.55
C SER A 167 17.32 9.49 -15.50
N GLU A 168 17.38 8.76 -16.61
CA GLU A 168 18.17 7.52 -16.72
C GLU A 168 19.64 7.74 -16.33
N ASP A 169 20.28 8.77 -16.89
CA ASP A 169 21.67 9.14 -16.57
C ASP A 169 21.89 9.45 -15.08
N THR A 170 20.95 10.15 -14.45
CA THR A 170 21.08 10.50 -13.03
C THR A 170 20.95 9.28 -12.14
N VAL A 171 20.09 8.33 -12.49
CA VAL A 171 19.93 7.07 -11.75
C VAL A 171 21.17 6.19 -11.93
N GLU A 172 21.69 6.05 -13.15
CA GLU A 172 22.92 5.30 -13.41
C GLU A 172 24.13 5.91 -12.69
N SER A 173 24.24 7.25 -12.70
CA SER A 173 25.27 7.98 -11.96
C SER A 173 25.17 7.74 -10.44
N ALA A 174 23.96 7.77 -9.89
CA ALA A 174 23.73 7.52 -8.47
C ALA A 174 24.08 6.08 -8.07
N VAL A 175 23.71 5.09 -8.89
CA VAL A 175 24.11 3.69 -8.70
C VAL A 175 25.63 3.58 -8.76
N THR A 176 26.28 4.16 -9.77
CA THR A 176 27.74 4.14 -9.88
C THR A 176 28.42 4.77 -8.67
N TRP A 177 27.89 5.88 -8.16
CA TRP A 177 28.39 6.52 -6.94
C TRP A 177 28.23 5.60 -5.72
N LEU A 178 27.06 4.98 -5.55
CA LEU A 178 26.79 4.02 -4.48
C LEU A 178 27.77 2.83 -4.49
N TRP A 179 28.14 2.34 -5.67
CA TRP A 179 29.11 1.24 -5.84
C TRP A 179 30.57 1.65 -5.64
N LYS A 180 30.88 2.95 -5.68
CA LYS A 180 32.21 3.49 -5.38
C LYS A 180 32.43 3.77 -3.89
N LEU A 181 31.38 3.68 -3.06
CA LEU A 181 31.52 3.88 -1.61
C LEU A 181 32.39 2.78 -1.01
N ASP A 182 33.44 3.20 -0.31
CA ASP A 182 34.33 2.31 0.45
C ASP A 182 33.92 2.24 1.92
N ARG A 183 34.05 1.05 2.50
CA ARG A 183 33.76 0.74 3.91
C ARG A 183 34.67 1.49 4.88
N MET A 184 35.82 1.98 4.43
CA MET A 184 36.86 2.57 5.28
C MET A 184 36.54 3.98 5.80
N THR A 185 35.38 4.55 5.49
CA THR A 185 34.95 5.82 6.08
C THR A 185 34.48 5.59 7.52
N ALA A 186 35.33 5.96 8.49
CA ALA A 186 34.99 5.89 9.91
C ALA A 186 33.67 6.66 10.16
N ALA A 187 32.64 5.96 10.63
CA ALA A 187 31.40 6.59 11.06
C ALA A 187 31.51 6.96 12.55
N SER A 188 31.06 8.17 12.90
CA SER A 188 30.92 8.61 14.29
C SER A 188 29.54 8.22 14.83
N HIS A 189 29.31 8.36 16.15
CA HIS A 189 27.98 8.14 16.74
C HIS A 189 26.93 9.19 16.30
N THR A 190 27.34 10.31 15.68
CA THR A 190 26.45 11.42 15.29
C THR A 190 26.22 11.52 13.78
N SER A 191 26.97 10.77 12.96
CA SER A 191 26.99 10.95 11.50
C SER A 191 25.61 10.81 10.84
N SER A 192 24.77 9.91 11.36
CA SER A 192 23.41 9.70 10.83
C SER A 192 22.49 10.89 11.14
N ALA A 193 22.63 11.51 12.31
CA ALA A 193 21.82 12.68 12.67
C ALA A 193 22.21 13.90 11.82
N GLU A 194 23.52 14.10 11.61
CA GLU A 194 24.04 15.17 10.75
C GLU A 194 23.59 15.00 9.30
N ALA A 195 23.68 13.78 8.75
CA ALA A 195 23.19 13.48 7.40
C ALA A 195 21.68 13.68 7.25
N LEU A 196 20.89 13.41 8.30
CA LEU A 196 19.45 13.70 8.31
C LEU A 196 19.17 15.20 8.33
N LEU A 197 19.90 15.99 9.13
CA LEU A 197 19.75 17.44 9.14
C LEU A 197 20.09 18.04 7.77
N GLU A 198 21.15 17.54 7.13
CA GLU A 198 21.52 17.93 5.77
C GLU A 198 20.42 17.57 4.77
N ALA A 199 19.85 16.35 4.85
CA ALA A 199 18.73 15.93 4.00
C ALA A 199 17.50 16.83 4.18
N MET A 200 17.20 17.23 5.42
CA MET A 200 16.08 18.10 5.75
C MET A 200 16.30 19.56 5.33
N SER A 201 17.55 19.99 5.18
CA SER A 201 17.89 21.32 4.66
C SER A 201 17.54 21.52 3.18
N ASP A 202 17.26 20.43 2.46
CA ASP A 202 16.86 20.48 1.06
C ASP A 202 15.41 20.95 0.92
N GLU A 203 15.24 22.19 0.48
CA GLU A 203 13.94 22.84 0.25
C GLU A 203 13.03 22.00 -0.66
N ALA A 204 13.60 21.22 -1.59
CA ALA A 204 12.81 20.40 -2.51
C ALA A 204 12.10 19.22 -1.81
N VAL A 205 12.58 18.81 -0.64
CA VAL A 205 11.99 17.72 0.17
C VAL A 205 10.90 18.25 1.10
N SER A 206 10.95 19.54 1.45
CA SER A 206 10.00 20.19 2.37
C SER A 206 8.70 20.67 1.69
N SER A 207 8.62 20.58 0.36
CA SER A 207 7.50 21.05 -0.48
C SER A 207 6.70 19.91 -1.10
#